data_AF-A0A382PHP3-F1
#
_entry.id   AF-A0A382PHP3-F1
#
_cell.length_a   1.000
_cell.length_b   1.000
_cell.length_c   1.000
_cell.angle_alpha   90.00
_cell.angle_beta   90.00
_cell.angle_gamma   90.00
#
_symmetry.space_group_name_H-M   'P 1'
#
loop_
_entity.id
_entity.type
_entity.pdbx_description
1 polymer ?
#
loop_
_entity_poly.entity_id
_entity_poly.type
_entity_poly.pdbx_seq_one_letter_code
_entity_poly.pdbx_strand_id
1 'polypeptide(L)' 'MKKLYVLPLLIIFILNGCSIVNKGEKKLGIDPQVTIGKLENGLTYYIRENKKPEN' A
#
# COMPACT_ATOMS: atom_id res chain seq x y z
N MET A 1 -22.63 -27.45 33.12
CA MET A 1 -23.24 -27.11 31.82
C MET A 1 -22.77 -25.77 31.24
N LYS A 2 -22.67 -24.68 32.02
CA LYS A 2 -22.22 -23.36 31.51
C LYS A 2 -20.79 -23.34 30.95
N LYS A 3 -19.87 -24.15 31.51
CA LYS A 3 -18.47 -24.28 31.06
C LYS A 3 -18.31 -24.93 29.68
N LEU A 4 -19.32 -25.67 29.20
CA LEU A 4 -19.28 -26.35 27.90
C LEU A 4 -19.41 -25.36 26.73
N TYR A 5 -20.12 -24.25 26.94
CA TYR A 5 -20.28 -23.17 25.95
C TYR A 5 -19.10 -22.19 25.92
N VAL A 6 -18.20 -22.25 26.90
CA VAL A 6 -17.03 -21.35 26.97
C VAL A 6 -16.01 -21.69 25.89
N LEU A 7 -15.84 -22.99 25.60
CA LEU A 7 -14.90 -23.46 24.59
C LEU A 7 -15.27 -23.01 23.16
N PRO A 8 -16.51 -23.19 22.66
CA PRO A 8 -16.88 -22.68 21.35
C PRO A 8 -16.88 -21.15 21.29
N LEU A 9 -17.23 -20.46 22.38
CA LEU A 9 -17.18 -18.99 22.44
C LEU A 9 -15.73 -18.46 22.33
N LEU A 10 -14.78 -19.15 22.96
CA LEU A 10 -13.36 -18.82 22.87
C LEU A 10 -12.81 -19.07 21.46
N ILE A 11 -13.23 -20.15 20.80
CA ILE A 11 -12.85 -20.45 19.41
C ILE A 11 -13.37 -19.37 18.46
N ILE A 12 -14.62 -18.92 18.62
CA ILE A 12 -15.19 -17.82 17.84
C ILE A 12 -14.41 -16.52 18.07
N PHE A 13 -14.00 -16.23 19.30
CA PHE A 13 -13.20 -15.05 19.61
C PHE A 13 -11.83 -15.06 18.93
N ILE A 14 -11.14 -16.21 18.91
CA ILE A 14 -9.84 -16.38 18.26
C ILE A 14 -9.95 -16.22 16.73
N LEU A 15 -11.03 -16.72 16.12
CA LEU A 15 -11.24 -16.63 14.67
C LEU A 15 -11.48 -15.19 14.18
N ASN A 16 -12.01 -14.30 15.02
CA ASN A 16 -12.25 -12.89 14.66
C ASN A 16 -11.03 -11.97 14.84
N GLY A 17 -9.93 -12.44 15.46
CA GLY A 17 -8.75 -11.63 15.76
C GLY A 17 -7.73 -11.50 14.62
N CYS A 18 -7.82 -12.35 13.59
CA CYS A 18 -6.86 -12.34 12.47
C CYS A 18 -7.37 -11.45 11.33
N SER A 19 -7.15 -10.14 11.43
CA SER A 19 -7.24 -9.26 10.27
C SER A 19 -6.00 -9.44 9.39
N ILE A 20 -6.19 -9.82 8.12
CA ILE A 20 -5.12 -9.81 7.13
C ILE A 20 -4.80 -8.34 6.84
N VAL A 21 -3.74 -7.81 7.46
CA VAL A 21 -3.13 -6.58 6.98
C VAL A 21 -2.58 -6.90 5.60
N ASN A 22 -3.34 -6.52 4.57
CA ASN A 22 -2.80 -6.45 3.22
C ASN A 22 -1.67 -5.41 3.29
N LYS A 23 -0.44 -5.88 3.51
CA LYS A 23 0.79 -5.12 3.30
C LYS A 23 1.02 -4.92 1.81
N GLY A 24 -0.06 -4.62 1.10
CA GLY A 24 -0.10 -4.24 -0.30
C GLY A 24 0.34 -2.79 -0.44
N GLU A 25 1.50 -2.46 0.13
CA GLU A 25 2.30 -1.36 -0.41
C GLU A 25 2.95 -1.87 -1.70
N LYS A 26 2.14 -2.35 -2.65
CA LYS A 26 2.61 -2.52 -4.01
C LYS A 26 2.76 -1.11 -4.54
N LYS A 27 3.92 -0.51 -4.26
CA LYS A 27 4.28 0.81 -4.75
C LYS A 27 3.96 0.81 -6.24
N LEU A 28 3.03 1.67 -6.65
CA LEU A 28 2.74 1.84 -8.06
C LEU A 28 4.07 2.17 -8.74
N GLY A 29 4.36 1.43 -9.81
CA GLY A 29 5.57 1.68 -10.59
C GLY A 29 5.56 3.13 -11.07
N ILE A 30 6.73 3.75 -11.12
CA ILE A 30 6.88 5.07 -11.72
C ILE A 30 6.79 4.90 -13.24
N ASP A 31 6.13 5.84 -13.93
CA ASP A 31 6.09 5.85 -15.40
C ASP A 31 7.54 5.86 -15.93
N PRO A 32 7.94 4.89 -16.78
CA PRO A 32 9.30 4.80 -17.31
C PRO A 32 9.71 6.01 -18.16
N GLN A 33 8.77 6.85 -18.60
CA GLN A 33 9.04 8.10 -19.32
C GLN A 33 9.43 9.26 -18.39
N VAL A 34 9.34 9.08 -17.07
CA VAL A 34 9.70 10.10 -16.10
C VAL A 34 11.19 10.02 -15.77
N THR A 35 11.92 11.09 -16.07
CA THR A 35 13.29 11.28 -15.63
C THR A 35 13.29 11.89 -14.23
N ILE A 36 14.01 11.28 -13.30
CA ILE A 36 14.07 11.70 -11.88
C ILE A 36 15.52 12.03 -11.53
N GLY A 37 15.73 13.12 -10.78
CA GLY A 37 17.05 13.45 -10.24
C GLY A 37 16.97 14.42 -9.07
N LYS A 38 18.15 14.77 -8.54
CA LYS A 38 18.29 15.67 -7.39
C LYS A 38 19.34 16.72 -7.72
N LEU A 39 18.99 17.99 -7.51
CA LEU A 39 19.88 19.14 -7.66
C LEU A 39 20.84 19.23 -6.46
N GLU A 40 21.96 19.94 -6.64
CA GLU A 40 22.98 20.13 -5.58
C GLU A 40 22.40 20.81 -4.33
N ASN A 41 21.40 21.68 -4.50
CA ASN A 41 20.68 22.33 -3.40
C ASN A 41 19.66 21.40 -2.70
N GLY A 42 19.56 20.15 -3.12
CA GLY A 42 18.71 19.14 -2.52
C GLY A 42 17.29 19.02 -3.08
N LEU A 43 16.89 19.86 -4.05
CA LEU A 43 15.59 19.75 -4.69
C LEU A 43 15.52 18.53 -5.62
N THR A 44 14.43 17.78 -5.55
CA THR A 44 14.16 16.64 -6.44
C THR A 44 13.30 17.09 -7.62
N TYR A 45 13.67 16.70 -8.84
CA TYR A 45 12.89 16.98 -10.05
C TYR A 45 12.33 15.70 -10.68
N TYR A 46 11.21 15.87 -11.37
CA TYR A 46 10.52 14.86 -12.18
C TYR A 46 10.19 15.51 -13.53
N ILE A 47 10.79 15.01 -14.61
CA ILE A 47 10.60 15.55 -15.96
C ILE A 47 9.96 14.47 -16.83
N ARG A 48 8.87 14.82 -17.53
CA ARG A 48 8.19 13.96 -18.51
C ARG A 48 7.89 14.78 -19.75
N GLU A 49 8.23 14.26 -20.92
CA GLU A 49 7.92 14.88 -22.20
C GLU A 49 6.40 14.93 -22.41
N ASN A 50 5.87 16.10 -22.76
CA ASN A 50 4.48 16.26 -23.16
C ASN A 50 4.41 16.56 -24.65
N LYS A 51 3.87 15.62 -25.44
CA LYS A 51 3.76 15.75 -26.90
C LYS A 51 2.59 16.64 -27.34
N LYS A 52 1.75 17.13 -26.41
CA LYS A 52 0.49 17.81 -26.73
C LYS A 52 0.18 19.01 -25.83
N PRO A 53 -0.64 19.98 -26.30
CA PRO A 53 -1.20 20.04 -27.64
C PRO A 53 -0.14 20.47 -28.67
N GLU A 54 -0.22 19.89 -29.86
CA GLU A 54 0.38 20.48 -31.05
C GLU A 54 -0.52 21.65 -31.52
N ASN A 55 0.08 22.80 -31.82
CA ASN A 55 -0.65 24.02 -32.23
C ASN A 55 -1.30 23.89 -33.61
#